data_AF-A0A6N0WYW6-F1
#
_entry.id   AF-A0A6N0WYW6-F1
#
_cell.length_a   1.000
_cell.length_b   1.000
_cell.length_c   1.000
_cell.angle_alpha   90.00
_cell.angle_beta   90.00
_cell.angle_gamma   90.00
#
_symmetry.space_group_name_H-M   'P 1'
#
loop_
_entity.id
_entity.type
_entity.pdbx_description
1 polymer ?
#
loop_
_entity_poly.entity_id
_entity_poly.type
_entity_poly.pdbx_seq_one_letter_code
_entity_poly.pdbx_strand_id
1 'polypeptide(L)'
;MENTDDFPAAATGERQIGDGSGRPSPGPSGELAAIADGLGSLARSAQMLSLNAAIAASRSGASAPEIGVIAQEIRRVATELEAFTTRLGKACR
;
A
#
# COMPACT_ATOMS: atom_id res chain seq x y z
N MET A 1 -40.73 -47.71 -38.53
CA MET A 1 -39.39 -47.86 -37.91
C MET A 1 -38.74 -46.49 -37.96
N GLU A 2 -38.32 -46.03 -36.78
CA GLU A 2 -37.51 -44.85 -36.38
C GLU A 2 -36.84 -44.02 -37.49
N ASN A 3 -36.70 -42.70 -37.42
CA ASN A 3 -36.23 -41.80 -36.34
C ASN A 3 -36.78 -40.38 -36.62
N THR A 4 -37.40 -39.66 -35.66
CA THR A 4 -36.77 -38.60 -34.84
C THR A 4 -35.73 -37.73 -35.56
N ASP A 5 -36.18 -36.94 -36.53
CA ASP A 5 -35.44 -35.77 -37.00
C ASP A 5 -35.68 -34.58 -36.05
N ASP A 6 -34.63 -34.30 -35.29
CA ASP A 6 -34.14 -33.00 -34.86
C ASP A 6 -35.11 -32.01 -34.17
N PHE A 7 -35.01 -32.04 -32.84
CA PHE A 7 -35.16 -30.85 -32.01
C PHE A 7 -34.17 -29.76 -32.47
N PRO A 8 -34.59 -28.48 -32.64
CA PRO A 8 -33.62 -27.40 -32.82
C PRO A 8 -32.86 -27.18 -31.52
N ALA A 9 -31.61 -27.63 -31.50
CA ALA A 9 -30.63 -27.31 -30.48
C ALA A 9 -30.09 -25.88 -30.65
N ALA A 10 -29.78 -25.28 -29.50
CA ALA A 10 -28.92 -24.13 -29.29
C ALA A 10 -29.55 -22.74 -29.56
N ALA A 11 -30.05 -22.18 -28.46
CA ALA A 11 -30.21 -20.76 -28.24
C ALA A 11 -28.97 -19.99 -28.69
N THR A 12 -29.21 -19.08 -29.62
CA THR A 12 -28.25 -18.12 -30.16
C THR A 12 -27.80 -17.14 -29.07
N GLY A 13 -26.57 -17.32 -28.59
CA GLY A 13 -25.64 -16.23 -28.35
C GLY A 13 -25.93 -15.27 -27.18
N GLU A 14 -25.81 -15.75 -25.95
CA GLU A 14 -25.34 -14.89 -24.86
C GLU A 14 -23.81 -14.79 -24.96
N ARG A 15 -23.31 -13.87 -25.79
CA ARG A 15 -21.95 -13.36 -25.56
C ARG A 15 -22.02 -12.57 -24.26
N GLN A 16 -21.64 -13.24 -23.18
CA GLN A 16 -21.21 -12.58 -21.96
C GLN A 16 -20.04 -11.67 -22.35
N ILE A 17 -20.35 -10.39 -22.59
CA ILE A 17 -19.35 -9.33 -22.63
C ILE A 17 -18.80 -9.32 -21.22
N GLY A 18 -17.67 -10.01 -21.03
CA GLY A 18 -16.85 -9.87 -19.85
C GLY A 18 -16.61 -8.38 -19.67
N ASP A 19 -17.16 -7.84 -18.59
CA ASP A 19 -16.89 -6.49 -18.11
C ASP A 19 -15.37 -6.32 -18.11
N GLY A 20 -14.89 -5.54 -19.08
CA GLY A 20 -13.49 -5.18 -19.27
C GLY A 20 -13.02 -4.22 -18.19
N SER A 21 -13.32 -4.50 -16.92
CA SER A 21 -12.68 -3.89 -15.75
C SER A 21 -11.30 -4.51 -15.48
N GLY A 22 -10.64 -5.01 -16.53
CA GLY A 22 -9.21 -5.25 -16.59
C GLY A 22 -8.46 -3.92 -16.51
N ARG A 23 -8.47 -3.31 -15.32
CA ARG A 23 -7.50 -2.28 -14.97
C ARG A 23 -6.13 -2.91 -15.30
N PRO A 24 -5.29 -2.23 -16.11
CA PRO A 24 -3.97 -2.75 -16.37
C PRO A 24 -3.30 -2.99 -15.02
N SER A 25 -2.91 -4.24 -14.74
CA SER A 25 -2.09 -4.52 -13.57
C SER A 25 -0.89 -3.59 -13.68
N PRO A 26 -0.59 -2.79 -12.65
CA PRO A 26 0.62 -2.00 -12.70
C PRO A 26 1.77 -2.96 -13.03
N GLY A 27 2.54 -2.65 -14.07
CA GLY A 27 3.77 -3.38 -14.30
C GLY A 27 4.67 -3.29 -13.06
N PRO A 28 5.81 -4.00 -13.01
CA PRO A 28 6.71 -3.99 -11.86
C PRO A 28 6.99 -2.59 -11.29
N SER A 29 7.12 -1.58 -12.17
CA SER A 29 7.31 -0.18 -11.79
C SER A 29 6.11 0.46 -11.07
N GLY A 30 4.88 0.06 -11.38
CA GLY A 30 3.67 0.56 -10.72
C GLY A 30 3.43 -0.10 -9.37
N GLU A 31 3.79 -1.38 -9.18
CA GLU A 31 3.79 -2.02 -7.86
C GLU A 31 4.85 -1.38 -6.95
N LEU A 32 6.05 -1.11 -7.47
CA LEU A 32 7.10 -0.38 -6.77
C LEU A 32 6.64 1.04 -6.38
N ALA A 33 5.94 1.75 -7.26
CA ALA A 33 5.36 3.06 -6.94
C ALA A 33 4.33 2.97 -5.80
N ALA A 34 3.43 1.98 -5.83
CA ALA A 34 2.47 1.76 -4.75
C ALA A 34 3.15 1.43 -3.40
N ILE A 35 4.24 0.65 -3.43
CA ILE A 35 5.07 0.38 -2.24
C ILE A 35 5.71 1.69 -1.75
N ALA A 36 6.26 2.52 -2.63
CA ALA A 36 6.85 3.80 -2.26
C ALA A 36 5.85 4.71 -1.54
N ASP A 37 4.63 4.80 -2.06
CA ASP A 37 3.54 5.60 -1.48
C ASP A 37 3.13 5.06 -0.10
N GLY A 38 2.99 3.75 0.04
CA GLY A 38 2.68 3.09 1.30
C GLY A 38 3.74 3.34 2.38
N LEU A 39 5.01 3.19 2.01
CA LEU A 39 6.14 3.49 2.90
C LEU A 39 6.21 4.98 3.26
N GLY A 40 5.85 5.88 2.36
CA GLY A 40 5.77 7.32 2.65
C GLY A 40 4.68 7.65 3.67
N SER A 41 3.55 6.96 3.61
CA SER A 41 2.49 7.06 4.63
C SER A 41 2.96 6.54 5.99
N LEU A 42 3.71 5.42 6.00
CA LEU A 42 4.27 4.86 7.22
C LEU A 42 5.30 5.81 7.87
N ALA A 43 6.15 6.45 7.07
CA ALA A 43 7.12 7.43 7.55
C ALA A 43 6.44 8.60 8.27
N ARG A 44 5.36 9.16 7.68
CA ARG A 44 4.58 10.23 8.32
C ARG A 44 3.93 9.77 9.63
N SER A 45 3.36 8.57 9.65
CA SER A 45 2.76 7.99 10.87
C SER A 45 3.81 7.81 11.98
N ALA A 46 5.01 7.35 11.62
CA ALA A 46 6.12 7.21 12.56
C ALA A 46 6.62 8.57 13.09
N GLN A 47 6.68 9.61 12.26
CA GLN A 47 7.02 10.97 12.72
C GLN A 47 6.01 11.48 13.76
N MET A 48 4.71 11.26 13.55
CA MET A 48 3.67 11.62 14.52
C MET A 48 3.77 10.82 15.82
N LEU A 49 4.05 9.52 15.73
CA LEU A 49 4.25 8.68 16.89
C LEU A 49 5.46 9.13 17.72
N SER A 50 6.58 9.43 17.06
CA SER A 50 7.78 9.99 17.68
C SER A 50 7.46 11.30 18.41
N LEU A 51 6.73 12.21 17.78
CA LEU A 51 6.33 13.47 18.40
C LEU A 51 5.47 13.24 19.66
N ASN A 52 4.48 12.36 19.58
CA ASN A 52 3.64 12.02 20.72
C ASN A 52 4.45 11.40 21.87
N ALA A 53 5.41 10.54 21.57
CA ALA A 53 6.32 9.97 22.54
C ALA A 53 7.23 11.04 23.18
N ALA A 54 7.75 11.99 22.40
CA ALA A 54 8.55 13.10 22.91
C ALA A 54 7.74 14.03 23.84
N ILE A 55 6.48 14.30 23.50
CA ILE A 55 5.55 15.05 24.36
C ILE A 55 5.28 14.29 25.65
N ALA A 56 5.03 12.98 25.57
CA ALA A 56 4.83 12.14 26.75
C ALA A 56 6.07 12.14 27.66
N ALA A 57 7.26 11.95 27.10
CA ALA A 57 8.52 12.03 27.84
C ALA A 57 8.69 13.38 28.54
N SER A 58 8.37 14.48 27.85
CA SER A 58 8.44 15.84 28.40
C SER A 58 7.46 16.02 29.58
N ARG A 59 6.27 15.42 29.52
CA ARG A 59 5.28 15.46 30.61
C ARG A 59 5.67 14.61 31.81
N SER A 60 6.34 13.49 31.56
CA SER A 60 6.84 12.59 32.61
C SER A 60 8.06 13.14 33.34
N GLY A 61 8.70 14.20 32.82
CA GLY A 61 9.88 14.81 33.43
C GLY A 61 11.03 13.80 33.57
N ALA A 62 11.65 13.74 34.76
CA ALA A 62 12.76 12.82 35.04
C ALA A 62 12.35 11.33 35.08
N SER A 63 11.05 11.02 35.09
CA SER A 63 10.55 9.66 35.29
C SER A 63 10.53 8.80 34.02
N ALA A 64 10.86 9.35 32.84
CA ALA A 64 10.80 8.60 31.58
C ALA A 64 11.89 8.98 30.54
N PRO A 65 13.18 8.90 30.90
CA PRO A 65 14.27 9.21 29.95
C PRO A 65 14.30 8.25 28.75
N GLU A 66 13.92 6.99 28.96
CA GLU A 66 13.89 5.96 27.91
C GLU A 66 12.86 6.27 26.81
N ILE A 67 11.73 6.89 27.16
CA ILE A 67 10.71 7.30 26.18
C ILE A 67 11.25 8.38 25.23
N GLY A 68 12.08 9.30 25.75
CA GLY A 68 12.74 10.31 24.92
C GLY A 68 13.71 9.70 23.91
N VAL A 69 14.48 8.69 24.32
CA VAL A 69 15.40 7.95 23.43
C VAL A 69 14.62 7.20 22.35
N ILE A 70 13.55 6.49 22.74
CA ILE A 70 12.68 5.78 21.80
C ILE A 70 12.04 6.76 20.80
N ALA A 71 11.56 7.91 21.26
CA ALA A 71 11.01 8.94 20.39
C ALA A 71 12.02 9.43 19.34
N GLN A 72 13.27 9.64 19.74
CA GLN A 72 14.34 10.04 18.82
C GLN A 72 14.64 8.94 17.78
N GLU A 73 14.70 7.68 18.20
CA GLU A 73 14.97 6.57 17.28
C GLU A 73 13.81 6.37 16.28
N ILE A 74 12.56 6.46 16.72
CA ILE A 74 11.40 6.43 15.81
C ILE A 74 11.50 7.57 14.79
N ARG A 75 11.90 8.78 15.21
CA ARG A 75 12.07 9.92 14.29
C ARG A 75 13.14 9.64 13.24
N ARG A 76 14.29 9.12 13.69
CA ARG A 76 15.41 8.77 12.83
C ARG A 76 14.98 7.75 11.77
N VAL A 77 14.38 6.64 12.19
CA VAL A 77 13.88 5.59 11.28
C VAL A 77 12.87 6.17 10.29
N ALA A 78 11.97 7.03 10.74
CA ALA A 78 11.00 7.66 9.86
C ALA A 78 11.65 8.56 8.79
N THR A 79 12.69 9.32 9.16
CA THR A 79 13.46 10.13 8.21
C THR A 79 14.23 9.26 7.21
N GLU A 80 14.84 8.17 7.67
CA GLU A 80 15.51 7.20 6.79
C GLU A 80 14.52 6.56 5.81
N LEU A 81 13.31 6.24 6.29
CA LEU A 81 12.24 5.68 5.47
C LEU A 81 11.78 6.66 4.39
N GLU A 82 11.61 7.95 4.73
CA GLU A 82 11.24 9.01 3.78
C GLU A 82 12.33 9.25 2.71
N ALA A 83 13.61 9.16 3.10
CA ALA A 83 14.72 9.24 2.16
C ALA A 83 14.73 8.02 1.20
N PHE A 84 14.45 6.83 1.72
CA PHE A 84 14.37 5.62 0.92
C PHE A 84 13.22 5.66 -0.09
N THR A 85 12.02 6.07 0.33
CA THR A 85 10.87 6.19 -0.57
C THR A 85 11.08 7.24 -1.65
N THR A 86 11.71 8.36 -1.31
CA THR A 86 12.11 9.37 -2.30
C THR A 86 13.04 8.81 -3.36
N ARG A 87 14.00 7.95 -2.98
CA ARG A 87 14.91 7.29 -3.94
C ARG A 87 14.17 6.27 -4.79
N LEU A 88 13.29 5.47 -4.18
CA LEU A 88 12.52 4.46 -4.88
C LEU A 88 11.56 5.09 -5.91
N GLY A 89 10.88 6.18 -5.53
CA GLY A 89 10.02 6.94 -6.44
C GLY A 89 10.76 7.70 -7.54
N LYS A 90 12.07 7.93 -7.41
CA LYS A 90 12.94 8.42 -8.51
C LYS A 90 13.36 7.30 -9.45
N ALA A 91 13.60 6.10 -8.92
CA ALA A 91 14.00 4.94 -9.73
C ALA A 91 12.85 4.36 -10.58
N CYS A 92 11.59 4.65 -10.23
CA CYS A 92 10.41 4.17 -10.94
C CYS A 92 9.89 5.11 -12.04
N ARG A 93 10.48 6.32 -12.18
CA ARG A 93 10.13 7.31 -13.22
C ARG A 93 11.20 7.33 -14.30
#